data_AF-A0A0R1UJA9-F1
#
_entry.id   AF-A0A0R1UJA9-F1
#
_cell.length_a   1.000
_cell.length_b   1.000
_cell.length_c   1.000
_cell.angle_alpha   90.00
_cell.angle_beta   90.00
_cell.angle_gamma   90.00
#
_symmetry.space_group_name_H-M   'P 1'
#
loop_
_entity.id
_entity.type
_entity.pdbx_description
1 polymer ?
#
loop_
_entity_poly.entity_id
_entity_poly.type
_entity_poly.pdbx_seq_one_letter_code
_entity_poly.pdbx_strand_id
1 'polypeptide(L)'
;MRKRNNVQKNGILLVGASQGGAVSALTASRHPRHIGALALMYPAFSITADAQARYSSYSQVPNRPDIFGITVGKAYYRGLFDMDLTHDATKFNGPVLIVHGQADDTVPIRYSRQAQHNFRNATLKEIPNARHGFSGADLNRSIKYMDDFVDNLKS
;
A
#
# COMPACT_ATOMS: atom_id res chain seq x y z
N MET A 1 -6.37 8.72 18.48
CA MET A 1 -7.79 8.46 18.17
C MET A 1 -8.34 7.42 19.14
N ARG A 2 -9.26 7.79 20.04
CA ARG A 2 -10.09 6.85 20.79
C ARG A 2 -11.27 7.59 21.39
N LYS A 3 -12.50 7.22 21.00
CA LYS A 3 -13.76 7.33 21.76
C LYS A 3 -14.93 6.84 20.89
N ARG A 4 -14.94 5.54 20.59
CA ARG A 4 -16.17 4.78 20.32
C ARG A 4 -16.05 3.43 21.02
N ASN A 5 -17.12 3.01 21.69
CA ASN A 5 -17.10 1.88 22.62
C ASN A 5 -17.11 0.50 21.91
N ASN A 6 -17.11 0.49 20.57
CA ASN A 6 -17.11 -0.70 19.73
C ASN A 6 -15.71 -1.06 19.14
N VAL A 7 -14.64 -0.39 19.59
CA VAL A 7 -13.28 -0.62 19.06
C VAL A 7 -12.38 -1.26 20.13
N GLN A 8 -12.00 -2.52 19.92
CA GLN A 8 -11.03 -3.22 20.75
C GLN A 8 -9.61 -2.62 20.59
N LYS A 9 -8.80 -2.63 21.65
CA LYS A 9 -7.36 -2.29 21.55
C LYS A 9 -6.70 -3.32 20.60
N ASN A 10 -5.90 -2.86 19.64
CA ASN A 10 -5.36 -3.66 18.53
C ASN A 10 -6.41 -4.25 17.57
N GLY A 11 -7.64 -3.72 17.56
CA GLY A 11 -8.73 -4.20 16.71
C GLY A 11 -8.97 -3.41 15.42
N ILE A 12 -8.01 -2.60 14.97
CA ILE A 12 -8.16 -1.83 13.72
C ILE A 12 -7.44 -2.55 12.59
N LEU A 13 -8.20 -3.03 11.62
CA LEU A 13 -7.70 -3.41 10.30
C LEU A 13 -7.67 -2.14 9.42
N LEU A 14 -6.50 -1.81 8.86
CA LEU A 14 -6.46 -0.83 7.78
C LEU A 14 -6.52 -1.56 6.43
N VAL A 15 -7.48 -1.13 5.62
CA VAL A 15 -7.63 -1.57 4.24
C VAL A 15 -7.27 -0.41 3.32
N GLY A 16 -6.43 -0.64 2.33
CA GLY A 16 -6.01 0.41 1.40
C GLY A 16 -5.71 -0.12 0.01
N ALA A 17 -6.09 0.66 -1.00
CA ALA A 17 -5.83 0.38 -2.41
C ALA A 17 -4.85 1.40 -2.99
N SER A 18 -3.93 0.98 -3.86
CA SER A 18 -2.98 1.86 -4.56
C SER A 18 -2.25 2.80 -3.59
N GLN A 19 -2.32 4.12 -3.77
CA GLN A 19 -1.77 5.12 -2.83
C GLN A 19 -2.33 4.97 -1.41
N GLY A 20 -3.61 4.68 -1.26
CA GLY A 20 -4.23 4.42 0.04
C GLY A 20 -3.63 3.18 0.72
N GLY A 21 -3.19 2.18 -0.05
CA GLY A 21 -2.45 1.03 0.44
C GLY A 21 -1.08 1.42 0.99
N ALA A 22 -0.34 2.23 0.25
CA ALA A 22 0.97 2.71 0.68
C ALA A 22 0.87 3.60 1.94
N VAL A 23 -0.11 4.51 1.99
CA VAL A 23 -0.38 5.35 3.17
C VAL A 23 -0.83 4.50 4.37
N SER A 24 -1.65 3.48 4.17
CA SER A 24 -2.09 2.58 5.25
C SER A 24 -0.90 1.84 5.87
N ALA A 25 -0.01 1.30 5.03
CA ALA A 25 1.21 0.62 5.47
C ALA A 25 2.16 1.56 6.22
N LEU A 26 2.39 2.77 5.69
CA LEU A 26 3.20 3.78 6.35
C LEU A 26 2.59 4.22 7.69
N THR A 27 1.27 4.35 7.76
CA THR A 27 0.54 4.70 8.97
C THR A 27 0.68 3.62 10.04
N ALA A 28 0.53 2.34 9.67
CA ALA A 28 0.72 1.21 10.57
C ALA A 28 2.16 1.10 11.09
N SER A 29 3.13 1.36 10.21
CA SER A 29 4.55 1.38 10.55
C SER A 29 4.92 2.49 11.52
N ARG A 30 4.25 3.66 11.43
CA ARG A 30 4.47 4.80 12.35
C ARG A 30 3.65 4.73 13.64
N HIS A 31 2.51 4.03 13.61
CA HIS A 31 1.58 3.95 14.75
C HIS A 31 1.18 2.50 15.09
N PRO A 32 2.14 1.57 15.28
CA PRO A 32 1.87 0.13 15.36
C PRO A 32 1.00 -0.25 16.57
N ARG A 33 1.00 0.55 17.65
CA ARG A 33 0.24 0.29 18.89
C ARG A 33 -1.29 0.35 18.72
N HIS A 34 -1.79 0.82 17.58
CA HIS A 34 -3.23 0.98 17.35
C HIS A 34 -3.77 0.07 16.25
N ILE A 35 -2.89 -0.58 15.49
CA ILE A 35 -3.25 -1.29 14.26
C ILE A 35 -3.05 -2.79 14.51
N GLY A 36 -4.10 -3.56 14.25
CA GLY A 36 -4.09 -5.01 14.41
C GLY A 36 -3.55 -5.72 13.18
N ALA A 37 -3.94 -5.26 11.98
CA ALA A 37 -3.58 -5.88 10.72
C ALA A 37 -3.66 -4.91 9.54
N LEU A 38 -3.07 -5.30 8.41
CA LEU A 38 -3.14 -4.61 7.13
C LEU A 38 -3.71 -5.51 6.03
N ALA A 39 -4.60 -4.99 5.19
CA ALA A 39 -5.01 -5.61 3.93
C ALA A 39 -4.85 -4.61 2.78
N LEU A 40 -3.91 -4.89 1.88
CA LEU A 40 -3.44 -3.94 0.88
C LEU A 40 -3.72 -4.47 -0.53
N MET A 41 -4.38 -3.69 -1.38
CA MET A 41 -4.56 -3.98 -2.80
C MET A 41 -3.61 -3.14 -3.64
N TYR A 42 -2.82 -3.80 -4.47
CA TYR A 42 -1.88 -3.21 -5.43
C TYR A 42 -1.18 -1.94 -4.89
N PRO A 43 -0.58 -1.99 -3.68
CA PRO A 43 -0.13 -0.80 -2.97
C PRO A 43 0.95 -0.07 -3.75
N ALA A 44 0.82 1.26 -3.87
CA ALA A 44 1.73 2.12 -4.63
C ALA A 44 3.08 2.37 -3.92
N PHE A 45 3.77 1.30 -3.52
CA PHE A 45 5.09 1.35 -2.89
C PHE A 45 6.17 1.91 -3.84
N SER A 46 5.94 1.89 -5.15
CA SER A 46 6.84 2.44 -6.16
C SER A 46 6.94 3.96 -6.16
N ILE A 47 5.99 4.67 -5.54
CA ILE A 47 5.74 6.10 -5.82
C ILE A 47 6.94 7.02 -5.54
N THR A 48 7.77 6.71 -4.53
CA THR A 48 8.98 7.51 -4.24
C THR A 48 10.07 7.22 -5.26
N ALA A 49 10.30 5.95 -5.59
CA ALA A 49 11.26 5.55 -6.61
C ALA A 49 10.87 6.10 -8.00
N ASP A 50 9.59 6.08 -8.35
CA ASP A 50 9.09 6.62 -9.62
C ASP A 50 9.28 8.15 -9.68
N ALA A 51 9.04 8.85 -8.56
CA ALA A 51 9.28 10.29 -8.46
C ALA A 51 10.77 10.65 -8.60
N GLN A 52 11.65 9.90 -7.92
CA GLN A 52 13.11 10.07 -7.94
C GLN A 52 13.73 9.69 -9.30
N ALA A 53 13.13 8.74 -10.02
CA ALA A 53 13.53 8.40 -11.38
C ALA A 53 13.08 9.46 -12.40
N ARG A 54 11.91 10.06 -12.18
CA ARG A 54 11.35 11.06 -13.10
C ARG A 54 11.99 12.44 -12.98
N TYR A 55 12.40 12.83 -11.78
CA TYR A 55 13.01 14.13 -11.48
C TYR A 55 14.21 13.93 -10.58
N SER A 56 15.33 14.61 -10.82
CA SER A 56 16.53 14.47 -9.97
C SER A 56 16.42 15.22 -8.65
N SER A 57 15.50 16.19 -8.54
CA SER A 57 15.21 16.89 -7.29
C SER A 57 13.85 17.59 -7.33
N TYR A 58 13.35 18.01 -6.16
CA TYR A 58 12.10 18.75 -6.03
C TYR A 58 12.05 20.05 -6.85
N SER A 59 13.20 20.72 -7.05
CA SER A 59 13.27 21.97 -7.82
C SER A 59 12.83 21.77 -9.28
N GLN A 60 13.12 20.61 -9.87
CA GLN A 60 12.81 20.26 -11.26
C GLN A 60 11.35 19.84 -11.49
N VAL A 61 10.57 19.60 -10.42
CA VAL A 61 9.17 19.21 -10.57
C VAL A 61 8.36 20.37 -11.14
N PRO A 62 7.56 20.18 -12.22
CA PRO A 62 6.65 21.19 -12.75
C PRO A 62 5.62 21.67 -11.72
N ASN A 63 4.95 22.80 -11.97
CA ASN A 63 3.89 23.27 -11.07
C ASN A 63 2.67 22.34 -11.01
N ARG A 64 2.38 21.68 -12.14
CA ARG A 64 1.25 20.76 -12.33
C ARG A 64 1.74 19.43 -12.94
N PRO A 65 2.46 18.59 -12.18
CA PRO A 65 2.91 17.30 -12.67
C PRO A 65 1.72 16.33 -12.75
N ASP A 66 1.82 15.39 -13.68
CA ASP A 66 0.94 14.22 -13.72
C ASP A 66 1.49 13.11 -12.82
N ILE A 67 0.61 12.48 -12.05
CA ILE A 67 0.91 11.24 -11.31
C ILE A 67 -0.19 10.22 -11.57
N PHE A 68 0.18 9.11 -12.23
CA PHE A 68 -0.76 8.04 -12.60
C PHE A 68 -2.04 8.56 -13.31
N GLY A 69 -1.89 9.55 -14.20
CA GLY A 69 -3.01 10.15 -14.94
C GLY A 69 -3.79 11.24 -14.17
N ILE A 70 -3.34 11.61 -12.97
CA ILE A 70 -3.94 12.66 -12.16
C ILE A 70 -2.99 13.86 -12.12
N THR A 71 -3.48 15.03 -12.57
CA THR A 71 -2.75 16.29 -12.38
C THR A 71 -2.81 16.72 -10.92
N VAL A 72 -1.66 16.81 -10.27
CA VAL A 72 -1.52 17.28 -8.88
C VAL A 72 -0.75 18.60 -8.83
N GLY A 73 -0.66 19.21 -7.65
CA GLY A 73 0.24 20.35 -7.42
C GLY A 73 1.66 19.87 -7.10
N LYS A 74 2.67 20.65 -7.49
CA LYS A 74 4.08 20.41 -7.17
C LYS A 74 4.32 20.01 -5.71
N ALA A 75 3.60 20.61 -4.77
CA ALA A 75 3.69 20.31 -3.33
C ALA A 75 3.54 18.82 -2.98
N TYR A 76 2.80 18.04 -3.79
CA TYR A 76 2.66 16.60 -3.62
C TYR A 76 4.01 15.86 -3.61
N TYR A 77 4.94 16.28 -4.47
CA TYR A 77 6.25 15.64 -4.61
C TYR A 77 7.21 15.95 -3.46
N ARG A 78 6.90 16.92 -2.58
CA ARG A 78 7.86 17.41 -1.58
C ARG A 78 8.35 16.29 -0.65
N GLY A 79 7.44 15.43 -0.20
CA GLY A 79 7.79 14.31 0.69
C GLY A 79 8.29 13.05 -0.01
N LEU A 80 8.34 13.03 -1.35
CA LEU A 80 8.68 11.81 -2.10
C LEU A 80 10.18 11.63 -2.32
N PHE A 81 10.97 12.70 -2.29
CA PHE A 81 12.41 12.64 -2.54
C PHE A 81 13.21 12.13 -1.35
N ASP A 82 12.75 12.41 -0.13
CA ASP A 82 13.49 12.14 1.11
C ASP A 82 13.03 10.84 1.80
N MET A 83 12.41 9.92 1.05
CA MET A 83 11.79 8.72 1.59
C MET A 83 12.07 7.48 0.73
N ASP A 84 12.55 6.41 1.36
CA ASP A 84 12.40 5.05 0.84
C ASP A 84 11.07 4.49 1.36
N LEU A 85 10.03 4.61 0.56
CA LEU A 85 8.68 4.25 1.00
C LEU A 85 8.55 2.75 1.27
N THR A 86 9.16 1.89 0.44
CA THR A 86 9.06 0.44 0.65
C THR A 86 9.73 0.06 1.96
N HIS A 87 10.89 0.62 2.29
CA HIS A 87 11.53 0.41 3.58
C HIS A 87 10.72 1.00 4.76
N ASP A 88 10.25 2.23 4.64
CA ASP A 88 9.58 2.92 5.75
C ASP A 88 8.16 2.41 6.03
N ALA A 89 7.46 1.95 5.00
CA ALA A 89 6.11 1.43 5.11
C ALA A 89 6.04 -0.04 5.57
N THR A 90 7.18 -0.74 5.67
CA THR A 90 7.25 -2.18 5.97
C THR A 90 7.70 -2.51 7.39
N LYS A 91 7.70 -1.54 8.31
CA LYS A 91 8.14 -1.69 9.72
C LYS A 91 7.05 -2.25 10.65
N PHE A 92 5.82 -2.39 10.16
CA PHE A 92 4.72 -2.99 10.94
C PHE A 92 4.93 -4.50 11.11
N ASN A 93 4.83 -4.97 12.36
CA ASN A 93 5.09 -6.37 12.71
C ASN A 93 3.82 -7.24 12.79
N GLY A 94 2.62 -6.65 12.69
CA GLY A 94 1.38 -7.43 12.70
C GLY A 94 1.12 -8.14 11.37
N PRO A 95 0.03 -8.92 11.26
CA PRO A 95 -0.34 -9.60 10.03
C PRO A 95 -0.60 -8.61 8.88
N VAL A 96 -0.07 -8.94 7.70
CA VAL A 96 -0.23 -8.16 6.48
C VAL A 96 -0.66 -9.07 5.33
N LEU A 97 -1.78 -8.74 4.70
CA LEU A 97 -2.14 -9.26 3.38
C LEU A 97 -1.79 -8.21 2.33
N ILE A 98 -1.11 -8.65 1.27
CA ILE A 98 -0.92 -7.89 0.04
C ILE A 98 -1.57 -8.68 -1.10
N VAL A 99 -2.44 -8.05 -1.89
CA VAL A 99 -3.01 -8.62 -3.11
C VAL A 99 -2.54 -7.77 -4.30
N HIS A 100 -1.88 -8.37 -5.28
CA HIS A 100 -1.30 -7.63 -6.41
C HIS A 100 -1.49 -8.36 -7.74
N GLY A 101 -1.79 -7.62 -8.80
CA GLY A 101 -1.88 -8.18 -10.15
C GLY A 101 -0.50 -8.40 -10.79
N GLN A 102 -0.27 -9.54 -11.42
CA GLN A 102 1.03 -9.83 -12.06
C GLN A 102 1.31 -8.94 -13.28
N ALA A 103 0.28 -8.41 -13.93
CA ALA A 103 0.36 -7.55 -15.10
C ALA A 103 0.09 -6.07 -14.76
N ASP A 104 0.28 -5.66 -13.51
CA ASP A 104 0.19 -4.27 -13.08
C ASP A 104 1.33 -3.44 -13.69
N ASP A 105 0.96 -2.58 -14.63
CA ASP A 105 1.83 -1.66 -15.37
C ASP A 105 1.93 -0.27 -14.71
N THR A 106 1.09 0.01 -13.73
CA THR A 106 1.11 1.28 -12.98
C THR A 106 2.05 1.15 -11.78
N VAL A 107 1.93 0.05 -11.04
CA VAL A 107 2.80 -0.29 -9.92
C VAL A 107 3.37 -1.69 -10.14
N PRO A 108 4.63 -1.80 -10.60
CA PRO A 108 5.24 -3.09 -10.86
C PRO A 108 5.23 -4.01 -9.63
N ILE A 109 4.77 -5.26 -9.80
CA ILE A 109 4.60 -6.23 -8.70
C ILE A 109 5.87 -6.49 -7.87
N ARG A 110 7.06 -6.22 -8.43
CA ARG A 110 8.34 -6.31 -7.71
C ARG A 110 8.34 -5.53 -6.38
N TYR A 111 7.63 -4.41 -6.30
CA TYR A 111 7.55 -3.62 -5.07
C TYR A 111 6.72 -4.31 -3.99
N SER A 112 5.67 -5.05 -4.36
CA SER A 112 4.91 -5.88 -3.42
C SER A 112 5.67 -7.13 -2.99
N ARG A 113 6.47 -7.73 -3.88
CA ARG A 113 7.40 -8.82 -3.52
C ARG A 113 8.49 -8.34 -2.55
N GLN A 114 9.06 -7.16 -2.81
CA GLN A 114 10.01 -6.53 -1.89
C GLN A 114 9.36 -6.22 -0.55
N ALA A 115 8.14 -5.66 -0.56
CA ALA A 115 7.41 -5.38 0.67
C ALA A 115 7.10 -6.66 1.47
N GLN A 116 6.69 -7.75 0.81
CA GLN A 116 6.49 -9.05 1.46
C GLN A 116 7.77 -9.54 2.15
N HIS A 117 8.93 -9.39 1.51
CA HIS A 117 10.21 -9.77 2.09
C HIS A 117 10.58 -8.89 3.30
N ASN A 118 10.26 -7.59 3.26
CA ASN A 118 10.59 -6.66 4.34
C ASN A 118 9.66 -6.78 5.56
N PHE A 119 8.36 -6.98 5.33
CA PHE A 119 7.41 -7.19 6.41
C PHE A 119 7.70 -8.49 7.15
N ARG A 120 7.64 -8.45 8.49
CA ARG A 120 7.85 -9.64 9.31
C ARG A 120 6.78 -10.72 9.10
N ASN A 121 5.53 -10.33 8.88
CA ASN A 121 4.36 -11.21 8.85
C ASN A 121 3.46 -10.90 7.65
N ALA A 122 4.00 -10.99 6.43
CA ALA A 122 3.25 -10.71 5.21
C ALA A 122 2.95 -11.95 4.36
N THR A 123 1.73 -11.99 3.83
CA THR A 123 1.32 -12.89 2.75
C THR A 123 1.05 -12.07 1.50
N LEU A 124 1.70 -12.44 0.39
CA LEU A 124 1.39 -11.89 -0.93
C LEU A 124 0.50 -12.88 -1.70
N LYS A 125 -0.62 -12.38 -2.21
CA LYS A 125 -1.49 -13.07 -3.18
C LYS A 125 -1.35 -12.39 -4.52
N GLU A 126 -0.76 -13.11 -5.48
CA GLU A 126 -0.62 -12.63 -6.84
C GLU A 126 -1.81 -13.09 -7.68
N ILE A 127 -2.43 -12.18 -8.44
CA ILE A 127 -3.50 -12.51 -9.39
C ILE A 127 -2.91 -12.54 -10.80
N PRO A 128 -2.86 -13.73 -11.46
CA PRO A 128 -2.34 -13.83 -12.82
C PRO A 128 -3.08 -12.93 -13.80
N ASN A 129 -2.35 -12.27 -14.70
CA ASN A 129 -2.85 -11.36 -15.74
C ASN A 129 -3.61 -10.11 -15.26
N ALA A 130 -3.91 -9.98 -13.96
CA ALA A 130 -4.58 -8.80 -13.43
C ALA A 130 -3.68 -7.57 -13.51
N ARG A 131 -4.29 -6.43 -13.86
CA ARG A 131 -3.65 -5.11 -13.94
C ARG A 131 -3.94 -4.28 -12.67
N HIS A 132 -3.52 -3.01 -12.68
CA HIS A 132 -3.86 -2.06 -11.64
C HIS A 132 -5.38 -1.85 -11.52
N GLY A 133 -5.87 -1.68 -10.30
CA GLY A 133 -7.24 -1.21 -10.05
C GLY A 133 -8.36 -2.26 -10.10
N PHE A 134 -8.04 -3.55 -10.24
CA PHE A 134 -8.93 -4.74 -10.23
C PHE A 134 -10.42 -4.51 -10.58
N SER A 135 -10.91 -5.20 -11.61
CA SER A 135 -12.33 -5.22 -11.96
C SER A 135 -12.81 -6.65 -12.22
N GLY A 136 -14.13 -6.85 -12.24
CA GLY A 136 -14.75 -8.14 -12.56
C GLY A 136 -14.20 -9.30 -11.72
N ALA A 137 -13.68 -10.32 -12.39
CA ALA A 137 -13.17 -11.53 -11.75
C ALA A 137 -11.96 -11.27 -10.82
N ASP A 138 -11.11 -10.30 -11.15
CA ASP A 138 -9.94 -9.96 -10.35
C ASP A 138 -10.34 -9.27 -9.04
N LEU A 139 -11.35 -8.38 -9.11
CA LEU A 139 -11.92 -7.76 -7.92
C LEU A 139 -12.54 -8.82 -7.01
N ASN A 140 -13.36 -9.71 -7.55
CA ASN A 140 -13.99 -10.79 -6.78
C ASN A 140 -12.95 -11.69 -6.11
N ARG A 141 -11.86 -12.01 -6.82
CA ARG A 141 -10.76 -12.81 -6.26
C ARG A 141 -10.02 -12.05 -5.15
N SER A 142 -9.80 -10.75 -5.32
CA SER A 142 -9.18 -9.91 -4.29
C SER A 142 -10.03 -9.83 -3.02
N ILE A 143 -11.35 -9.67 -3.16
CA ILE A 143 -12.30 -9.65 -2.04
C ILE A 143 -12.27 -11.00 -1.31
N LYS A 144 -12.29 -12.12 -2.04
CA LYS A 144 -12.17 -13.45 -1.43
C LYS A 144 -10.90 -13.58 -0.58
N TYR A 145 -9.75 -13.13 -1.08
CA TYR A 145 -8.52 -13.17 -0.28
C TYR A 145 -8.59 -12.29 0.97
N MET A 146 -9.31 -11.17 0.92
CA MET A 146 -9.53 -10.32 2.09
C MET A 146 -10.45 -10.98 3.12
N ASP A 147 -11.55 -11.58 2.68
CA ASP A 147 -12.48 -12.29 3.55
C ASP A 147 -11.77 -13.43 4.27
N ASP A 148 -11.02 -14.26 3.51
CA ASP A 148 -10.21 -15.35 4.06
C ASP A 148 -9.19 -14.81 5.09
N PHE A 149 -8.55 -13.68 4.82
CA PHE A 149 -7.61 -13.06 5.74
C PHE A 149 -8.28 -12.57 7.03
N VAL A 150 -9.43 -11.89 6.91
CA VAL A 150 -10.20 -11.39 8.06
C VAL A 150 -10.69 -12.53 8.94
N ASP A 151 -11.12 -13.64 8.37
CA ASP A 151 -11.58 -14.78 9.15
C ASP A 151 -10.43 -15.46 9.89
N ASN A 152 -9.25 -15.55 9.28
CA ASN A 152 -8.04 -16.04 9.94
C ASN A 152 -7.49 -15.11 11.04
N LEU A 153 -7.92 -13.85 11.11
CA LEU A 153 -7.55 -12.94 12.21
C LEU A 153 -8.41 -13.15 13.47
N LYS A 154 -9.57 -13.82 13.35
CA LYS A 154 -10.50 -14.05 14.46
C LYS A 154 -10.24 -15.37 15.18
N SER A 155 -9.55 -16.30 14.53
CA SER A 155 -9.14 -17.62 15.04
C SER A 155 -7.89 -17.52 15.90
#